data_AF-A0A821EFA2-F1
#
_entry.id   AF-A0A821EFA2-F1
#
_cell.length_a   1.000
_cell.length_b   1.000
_cell.length_c   1.000
_cell.angle_alpha   90.00
_cell.angle_beta   90.00
_cell.angle_gamma   90.00
#
_symmetry.space_group_name_H-M   'P 1'
#
loop_
_entity.id
_entity.type
_entity.pdbx_description
1 polymer ?
#
loop_
_entity_poly.entity_id
_entity_poly.type
_entity_poly.pdbx_seq_one_letter_code
_entity_poly.pdbx_strand_id
1 'polypeptide(L)'
;MRPCTFRSHGQLYDYVIIIKYTIAQTKLNHAIKTYPHTPPVSKLYPGNPNIHSEMRLIINNLPDAGLVHQFQSTYVASAFLLEKKNHSWILVIDYKK
;
A
#
# COMPACT_ATOMS: atom_id res chain seq x y z
N MET A 1 15.40 -11.59 -27.43
CA MET A 1 14.48 -10.62 -26.82
C MET A 1 13.17 -10.63 -27.60
N ARG A 2 12.05 -10.97 -26.95
CA ARG A 2 10.71 -10.82 -27.51
C ARG A 2 9.95 -9.81 -26.64
N PRO A 3 9.17 -8.88 -27.24
CA PRO A 3 8.35 -7.96 -26.47
C PRO A 3 7.10 -8.71 -26.01
N CYS A 4 6.90 -8.81 -24.69
CA CYS A 4 5.65 -9.32 -24.14
C CYS A 4 4.60 -8.21 -24.25
N THR A 5 3.74 -8.29 -25.25
CA THR A 5 2.50 -7.51 -25.33
C THR A 5 1.48 -8.07 -24.33
N PHE A 6 1.13 -7.28 -23.31
CA PHE A 6 0.00 -7.56 -22.44
C PHE A 6 -1.27 -7.04 -23.12
N ARG A 7 -2.12 -7.96 -23.59
CA ARG A 7 -3.50 -7.65 -23.98
C ARG A 7 -4.34 -7.55 -22.72
N SER A 8 -5.06 -6.43 -22.59
CA SER A 8 -6.07 -6.22 -21.58
C SER A 8 -7.17 -7.26 -21.71
N HIS A 9 -7.65 -7.81 -20.59
CA HIS A 9 -9.04 -8.18 -20.30
C HIS A 9 -9.11 -8.62 -18.82
N GLY A 10 -9.87 -7.86 -18.01
CA GLY A 10 -10.13 -8.18 -16.61
C GLY A 10 -9.19 -7.47 -15.63
N GLN A 11 -9.77 -6.61 -14.80
CA GLN A 11 -9.10 -5.91 -13.70
C GLN A 11 -8.41 -6.90 -12.74
N LEU A 12 -7.09 -7.00 -12.82
CA LEU A 12 -6.26 -7.62 -11.79
C LEU A 12 -5.77 -6.48 -10.89
N TYR A 13 -6.47 -6.30 -9.78
CA TYR A 13 -5.88 -5.61 -8.65
C TYR A 13 -4.89 -6.60 -8.00
N ASP A 14 -3.59 -6.28 -8.06
CA ASP A 14 -2.57 -6.99 -7.31
C ASP A 14 -2.77 -6.72 -5.80
N TYR A 15 -3.53 -7.58 -5.13
CA TYR A 15 -3.73 -7.49 -3.68
C TYR A 15 -2.77 -8.43 -2.95
N VAL A 16 -1.83 -7.85 -2.21
CA VAL A 16 -0.92 -8.57 -1.32
C VAL A 16 -1.70 -9.09 -0.10
N ILE A 17 -1.59 -10.38 0.17
CA ILE A 17 -2.11 -11.01 1.39
C ILE A 17 -1.12 -10.72 2.53
N ILE A 18 -1.45 -9.78 3.41
CA ILE A 18 -0.62 -9.44 4.59
C ILE A 18 -0.94 -10.42 5.73
N ILE A 19 -0.41 -11.64 5.65
CA ILE A 19 -0.27 -12.55 6.82
C ILE A 19 1.13 -13.18 6.84
N LYS A 20 1.82 -13.21 5.70
CA LYS A 20 3.25 -13.50 5.56
C LYS A 20 3.84 -12.46 4.62
N TYR A 21 4.72 -11.59 5.12
CA TYR A 21 5.44 -10.65 4.26
C TYR A 21 6.55 -11.40 3.53
N THR A 22 6.54 -11.32 2.20
CA THR A 22 7.66 -11.77 1.37
C THR A 22 8.38 -10.52 0.89
N ILE A 23 9.49 -10.18 1.53
CA ILE A 23 10.36 -9.10 1.07
C ILE A 23 11.13 -9.65 -0.12
N ALA A 24 10.92 -9.07 -1.30
CA ALA A 24 11.73 -9.40 -2.46
C ALA A 24 13.19 -9.01 -2.17
N GLN A 25 14.07 -10.01 -2.00
CA GLN A 25 15.51 -9.79 -1.80
C GLN A 25 16.21 -9.49 -3.13
N THR A 26 15.72 -8.48 -3.85
CA THR A 26 16.36 -8.00 -5.08
C THR A 26 17.41 -6.95 -4.71
N LYS A 27 18.57 -6.98 -5.38
CA LYS A 27 19.58 -5.91 -5.27
C LYS A 27 19.16 -4.62 -5.99
N LEU A 28 17.92 -4.56 -6.49
CA LEU A 28 17.39 -3.47 -7.29
C LEU A 28 16.54 -2.57 -6.40
N ASN A 29 17.08 -1.41 -6.05
CA ASN A 29 16.31 -0.38 -5.38
C ASN A 29 15.23 0.15 -6.34
N HIS A 30 13.97 0.09 -5.92
CA HIS A 30 12.88 0.68 -6.68
C HIS A 30 12.93 2.21 -6.55
N ALA A 31 13.40 2.90 -7.59
CA ALA A 31 13.42 4.35 -7.64
C ALA A 31 12.14 4.89 -8.30
N ILE A 32 11.38 5.71 -7.57
CA ILE A 32 10.19 6.39 -8.10
C ILE A 32 10.64 7.75 -8.66
N LYS A 33 10.55 7.90 -9.99
CA LYS A 33 10.82 9.19 -10.65
C LYS A 33 9.55 10.02 -10.68
N THR A 34 9.64 11.25 -10.18
CA THR A 34 8.53 12.20 -10.20
C THR A 34 8.88 13.40 -11.10
N TYR A 35 7.87 13.94 -11.78
CA TYR A 35 8.00 15.26 -12.42
C TYR A 35 7.89 16.35 -11.35
N PRO A 36 8.37 17.59 -11.58
CA PRO A 36 8.12 18.69 -10.65
C PRO A 36 6.61 18.92 -10.49
N HIS A 37 6.10 18.73 -9.27
CA HIS A 37 4.71 18.96 -8.91
C HIS A 37 4.61 19.30 -7.41
N THR A 38 3.51 19.94 -7.02
CA THR A 38 3.19 20.15 -5.61
C THR A 38 2.95 18.79 -4.94
N PRO A 39 3.53 18.52 -3.75
CA PRO A 39 3.33 17.25 -3.06
C PRO A 39 1.83 16.93 -2.88
N PRO A 40 1.35 15.72 -3.27
CA PRO A 40 0.01 15.30 -2.97
C PRO A 40 -0.18 15.21 -1.45
N VAL A 41 -1.19 15.92 -0.95
CA VAL A 41 -1.62 15.85 0.44
C VAL A 41 -3.04 15.29 0.47
N SER A 42 -3.16 14.01 0.79
CA SER A 42 -4.46 13.36 0.90
C SER A 42 -5.07 13.51 2.28
N LYS A 43 -6.35 13.87 2.31
CA LYS A 43 -7.18 13.77 3.50
C LYS A 43 -7.39 12.30 3.86
N LEU A 44 -7.42 12.00 5.15
CA LEU A 44 -7.75 10.67 5.66
C LEU A 44 -9.21 10.34 5.37
N TYR A 45 -9.49 9.06 5.11
CA TYR A 45 -10.87 8.60 5.01
C TYR A 45 -11.53 8.60 6.40
N PRO A 46 -12.81 8.99 6.51
CA PRO A 46 -13.56 8.77 7.72
C PRO A 46 -13.70 7.25 7.95
N GLY A 47 -13.26 6.78 9.10
CA GLY A 47 -13.28 5.35 9.43
C GLY A 47 -14.11 5.06 10.68
N ASN A 48 -14.74 3.89 10.70
CA ASN A 48 -15.38 3.32 11.89
C ASN A 48 -14.31 3.02 12.96
N PRO A 49 -14.55 3.29 14.26
CA PRO A 49 -13.60 2.98 15.34
C PRO A 49 -13.02 1.55 15.30
N ASN A 50 -13.85 0.56 14.95
CA ASN A 50 -13.43 -0.85 14.83
C ASN A 50 -12.44 -1.06 13.67
N ILE A 51 -12.61 -0.31 12.58
CA ILE A 51 -11.68 -0.35 11.45
C ILE A 51 -10.36 0.33 11.82
N HIS A 52 -10.41 1.41 12.61
CA HIS A 52 -9.19 2.07 13.10
C HIS A 52 -8.38 1.18 14.05
N SER A 53 -9.02 0.39 14.90
CA SER A 53 -8.30 -0.55 15.77
C SER A 53 -7.59 -1.64 14.98
N GLU A 54 -8.26 -2.25 14.00
CA GLU A 54 -7.63 -3.24 13.11
C GLU A 54 -6.48 -2.62 12.30
N MET A 55 -6.68 -1.40 11.80
CA MET A 55 -5.66 -0.69 11.04
C MET A 55 -4.41 -0.41 11.89
N ARG A 56 -4.60 -0.01 13.15
CA ARG A 56 -3.48 0.18 14.09
C ARG A 56 -2.73 -1.11 14.36
N LEU A 57 -3.42 -2.24 14.54
CA LEU A 57 -2.77 -3.54 14.72
C LEU A 57 -1.88 -3.90 13.53
N ILE A 58 -2.38 -3.71 12.30
CA ILE A 58 -1.60 -3.98 11.10
C ILE A 58 -0.40 -3.04 11.01
N ILE A 59 -0.61 -1.72 11.18
CA ILE A 59 0.45 -0.71 11.03
C ILE A 59 1.56 -0.91 12.07
N ASN A 60 1.23 -1.24 13.32
CA ASN A 60 2.21 -1.44 14.38
C ASN A 60 3.15 -2.63 14.10
N ASN A 61 2.72 -3.61 13.30
CA ASN A 61 3.54 -4.78 12.96
C ASN A 61 4.50 -4.52 11.77
N LEU A 62 4.27 -3.47 10.98
CA LEU A 62 5.08 -3.19 9.78
C LEU A 62 6.51 -2.69 10.09
N PRO A 63 6.75 -1.85 11.12
CA PRO A 63 8.09 -1.45 11.53
C PRO A 63 8.95 -2.62 11.99
N ASP A 64 8.40 -3.51 12.82
CA ASP A 64 9.11 -4.69 13.33
C ASP A 64 9.49 -5.66 12.21
N ALA A 65 8.67 -5.71 11.15
CA ALA A 65 8.97 -6.47 9.93
C ALA A 65 9.97 -5.77 8.98
N GLY A 66 10.42 -4.55 9.29
CA GLY A 66 11.32 -3.76 8.45
C GLY A 66 10.67 -3.24 7.15
N LEU A 67 9.34 -3.23 7.06
CA LEU A 67 8.60 -2.87 5.84
C LEU A 67 8.35 -1.36 5.73
N VAL A 68 8.21 -0.69 6.87
CA VAL A 68 7.99 0.77 6.95
C VAL A 68 8.82 1.35 8.08
N HIS A 69 9.09 2.65 8.02
CA HIS A 69 9.69 3.40 9.10
C HIS A 69 8.92 4.70 9.29
N GLN A 70 8.98 5.26 10.50
CA GLN A 70 8.38 6.56 10.75
C GLN A 70 9.18 7.65 10.04
N PHE A 71 8.49 8.52 9.30
CA PHE A 71 9.10 9.61 8.56
C PHE A 71 8.15 10.83 8.54
N GLN A 72 8.72 12.04 8.51
CA GLN A 72 7.95 13.27 8.35
C GLN A 72 8.01 13.71 6.88
N SER A 73 6.97 13.35 6.12
CA SER A 73 6.85 13.67 4.69
C SER A 73 5.87 14.81 4.43
N THR A 74 6.18 15.64 3.44
CA THR A 74 5.20 16.56 2.83
C THR A 74 4.27 15.86 1.84
N TYR A 75 4.61 14.64 1.41
CA TYR A 75 3.79 13.77 0.57
C TYR A 75 2.97 12.82 1.44
N VAL A 76 1.64 12.84 1.27
CA VAL A 76 0.72 12.01 2.06
C VAL A 76 -0.31 11.36 1.13
N ALA A 77 -0.29 10.03 1.10
CA ALA A 77 -1.34 9.21 0.51
C ALA A 77 -2.31 8.75 1.60
N SER A 78 -3.60 8.66 1.27
CA SER A 78 -4.62 8.12 2.16
C SER A 78 -4.59 6.60 2.15
N ALA A 79 -4.84 5.97 3.29
CA ALA A 79 -4.96 4.53 3.41
C ALA A 79 -6.30 4.13 4.05
N PHE A 80 -6.78 2.94 3.73
CA PHE A 80 -8.00 2.35 4.28
C PHE A 80 -7.89 0.83 4.35
N LEU A 81 -8.80 0.20 5.09
CA LEU A 81 -8.89 -1.25 5.15
C LEU A 81 -10.02 -1.77 4.25
N LEU A 82 -9.76 -2.90 3.60
CA LEU A 82 -10.76 -3.70 2.92
C LEU A 82 -10.93 -5.04 3.65
N GLU A 83 -12.18 -5.37 3.97
CA GLU A 83 -12.53 -6.70 4.47
C GLU A 83 -12.61 -7.69 3.30
N LYS A 84 -11.92 -8.83 3.43
CA LYS A 84 -12.07 -9.95 2.50
C LYS A 84 -13.28 -10.80 2.87
N LYS A 85 -13.73 -11.62 1.91
CA LYS A 85 -14.79 -12.63 2.12
C LYS A 85 -14.50 -13.63 3.26
N ASN A 86 -13.24 -13.80 3.65
CA ASN A 86 -12.83 -14.67 4.75
C ASN A 86 -12.63 -13.91 6.08
N HIS A 87 -13.20 -12.71 6.21
CA HIS A 87 -13.08 -11.84 7.39
C HIS A 87 -11.65 -11.40 7.75
N SER A 88 -10.69 -11.52 6.82
CA SER A 88 -9.37 -10.93 7.00
C SER A 88 -9.29 -9.54 6.38
N TRP A 89 -8.42 -8.70 6.91
CA TRP A 89 -8.26 -7.30 6.49
C TRP A 89 -7.06 -7.11 5.55
N ILE A 90 -7.18 -6.17 4.62
CA ILE A 90 -6.08 -5.69 3.76
C ILE A 90 -5.89 -4.21 3.98
N LEU A 91 -4.66 -3.78 4.26
CA LEU A 91 -4.28 -2.38 4.19
C LEU A 91 -4.06 -1.96 2.74
N VAL A 92 -4.85 -0.98 2.28
CA VAL A 92 -4.77 -0.42 0.92
C VAL A 92 -4.31 1.03 1.01
N ILE A 93 -3.35 1.39 0.16
CA ILE A 93 -2.87 2.77 0.01
C ILE A 93 -3.37 3.31 -1.33
N ASP A 94 -4.07 4.44 -1.30
CA ASP A 94 -4.55 5.10 -2.51
C ASP A 94 -3.54 6.11 -3.04
N TYR A 95 -2.86 5.73 -4.12
CA TYR A 95 -1.86 6.54 -4.82
C TYR A 95 -2.42 7.31 -6.03
N LYS A 96 -3.74 7.36 -6.25
CA LYS A 96 -4.33 7.94 -7.48
C LYS A 96 -4.30 9.47 -7.60
N LYS A 97 -3.60 10.20 -6.71
CA LYS A 97 -3.62 11.68 -6.68
C LYS A 97 -2.40 12.32 -7.29
#